data_AF-A0A7S3DXF5-F1
#
_entry.id   AF-A0A7S3DXF5-F1
#
_cell.length_a   1.000
_cell.length_b   1.000
_cell.length_c   1.000
_cell.angle_alpha   90.00
_cell.angle_beta   90.00
_cell.angle_gamma   90.00
#
_symmetry.space_group_name_H-M   'P 1'
#
loop_
_entity.id
_entity.type
_entity.pdbx_description
1 polymer ?
#
loop_
_entity_poly.entity_id
_entity_poly.type
_entity_poly.pdbx_seq_one_letter_code
_entity_poly.pdbx_strand_id
1 'polypeptide(L)'
;DVDHPGIPNIHLIKEDPELAQKYKNRSVAEQRSFEIAWGLLMQPEMSELLSAICGDSAGLTRFRQLVINAVMATDLGDRELRKLRNGRWDKAFKPVSEEQFNKDPEETLNDVNRKATIVIEHLIQAADVSHTMQHWEIYLEWSEKLFEELYTAYKQGRAGKNPCDFWYDGEIGFFDYYIIPLSQKLSDCGVFGVSSDENFSYAKRNRDLWVSCGKMVTEEMIAKCNEKWDARTKPPNENLYS
;
A
#
# COMPACT_ATOMS: atom_id res chain seq x y z
N ASP A 1 4.05 -1.56 -7.34
CA ASP A 1 2.96 -1.41 -8.33
C ASP A 1 3.42 -1.38 -9.79
N VAL A 2 4.35 -2.26 -10.18
CA VAL A 2 4.68 -2.39 -11.61
C VAL A 2 3.46 -2.95 -12.35
N ASP A 3 3.12 -2.33 -13.47
CA ASP A 3 1.98 -2.72 -14.33
C ASP A 3 0.61 -2.61 -13.64
N HIS A 4 0.46 -1.69 -12.68
CA HIS A 4 -0.84 -1.44 -12.05
C HIS A 4 -1.82 -0.76 -13.02
N PRO A 5 -3.03 -1.32 -13.23
CA PRO A 5 -3.99 -0.85 -14.23
C PRO A 5 -4.85 0.34 -13.80
N GLY A 6 -4.60 0.88 -12.60
CA GLY A 6 -5.36 1.97 -12.00
C GLY A 6 -6.74 1.56 -11.48
N ILE A 7 -6.92 0.27 -11.16
CA ILE A 7 -8.18 -0.27 -10.62
C ILE A 7 -7.94 -1.23 -9.45
N PRO A 8 -8.81 -1.27 -8.44
CA PRO A 8 -8.65 -2.18 -7.32
C PRO A 8 -8.78 -3.66 -7.71
N ASN A 9 -8.17 -4.56 -6.93
CA ASN A 9 -8.23 -6.01 -7.14
C ASN A 9 -9.65 -6.57 -7.38
N ILE A 10 -10.68 -6.05 -6.69
CA ILE A 10 -12.09 -6.48 -6.87
C ILE A 10 -12.62 -6.24 -8.29
N HIS A 11 -12.08 -5.24 -9.00
CA HIS A 11 -12.42 -4.93 -10.38
C HIS A 11 -11.47 -5.63 -11.34
N LEU A 12 -10.17 -5.69 -11.03
CA LEU A 12 -9.18 -6.41 -11.85
C LEU A 12 -9.57 -7.88 -12.04
N ILE A 13 -10.07 -8.54 -10.99
CA ILE A 13 -10.56 -9.93 -11.04
C ILE A 13 -11.68 -10.11 -12.07
N LYS A 14 -12.49 -9.07 -12.31
CA LYS A 14 -13.59 -9.11 -13.28
C LYS A 14 -13.12 -8.78 -14.70
N GLU A 15 -12.15 -7.87 -14.84
CA GLU A 15 -11.62 -7.45 -16.14
C GLU A 15 -10.65 -8.47 -16.74
N ASP A 16 -9.92 -9.22 -15.91
CA ASP A 16 -8.94 -10.21 -16.36
C ASP A 16 -9.16 -11.58 -15.68
N PRO A 17 -10.09 -12.40 -16.19
CA PRO A 17 -10.38 -13.72 -15.64
C PRO A 17 -9.19 -14.69 -15.66
N GLU A 18 -8.27 -14.54 -16.62
CA GLU A 18 -7.09 -15.40 -16.73
C GLU A 18 -6.12 -15.12 -15.58
N LEU A 19 -5.83 -13.84 -15.33
CA LEU A 19 -5.00 -13.41 -14.21
C LEU A 19 -5.67 -13.74 -12.87
N ALA A 20 -6.97 -13.55 -12.77
CA ALA A 20 -7.78 -13.91 -11.61
C ALA A 20 -7.70 -15.41 -11.31
N GLN A 21 -7.81 -16.26 -12.34
CA GLN A 21 -7.65 -17.71 -12.20
C GLN A 21 -6.22 -18.09 -11.79
N LYS A 22 -5.21 -17.51 -12.44
CA LYS A 22 -3.79 -17.75 -12.15
C LYS A 22 -3.47 -17.48 -10.68
N TYR A 23 -3.98 -16.37 -10.14
CA TYR A 23 -3.73 -15.91 -8.78
C TYR A 23 -4.83 -16.25 -7.78
N LYS A 24 -5.81 -17.08 -8.19
CA LYS A 24 -6.90 -17.56 -7.34
C LYS A 24 -7.66 -16.43 -6.64
N ASN A 25 -7.91 -15.34 -7.37
CA ASN A 25 -8.64 -14.16 -6.90
C ASN A 25 -8.02 -13.47 -5.66
N ARG A 26 -6.74 -13.67 -5.39
CA ARG A 26 -6.08 -13.13 -4.19
C ARG A 26 -4.88 -12.27 -4.57
N SER A 27 -4.79 -11.05 -4.04
CA SER A 27 -3.64 -10.15 -4.24
C SER A 27 -3.16 -10.11 -5.70
N VAL A 28 -4.10 -9.95 -6.64
CA VAL A 28 -3.89 -10.21 -8.07
C VAL A 28 -2.90 -9.20 -8.65
N ALA A 29 -3.06 -7.91 -8.32
CA ALA A 29 -2.16 -6.83 -8.72
C ALA A 29 -0.77 -7.00 -8.10
N GLU A 30 -0.69 -7.34 -6.81
CA GLU A 30 0.56 -7.52 -6.09
C GLU A 30 1.35 -8.73 -6.63
N GLN A 31 0.67 -9.84 -6.91
CA GLN A 31 1.30 -11.03 -7.48
C GLN A 31 1.80 -10.77 -8.91
N ARG A 32 1.02 -10.03 -9.70
CA ARG A 32 1.45 -9.60 -11.04
C ARG A 32 2.68 -8.69 -10.97
N SER A 33 2.66 -7.68 -10.10
CA SER A 33 3.80 -6.78 -9.91
C SER A 33 5.04 -7.55 -9.48
N PHE A 34 4.90 -8.53 -8.59
CA PHE A 34 6.02 -9.40 -8.18
C PHE A 34 6.55 -10.23 -9.36
N GLU A 35 5.67 -10.89 -10.12
CA GLU A 35 6.09 -11.75 -11.23
C GLU A 35 6.88 -10.96 -12.28
N ILE A 36 6.40 -9.78 -12.67
CA ILE A 36 7.06 -8.91 -13.66
C ILE A 36 8.42 -8.44 -13.13
N ALA A 37 8.44 -7.85 -11.94
CA ALA A 37 9.66 -7.32 -11.35
C ALA A 37 10.71 -8.41 -11.12
N TRP A 38 10.27 -9.59 -10.65
CA TRP A 38 11.16 -10.73 -10.47
C TRP A 38 11.67 -11.27 -11.81
N GLY A 39 10.83 -11.33 -12.83
CA GLY A 39 11.23 -11.73 -14.18
C GLY A 39 12.31 -10.82 -14.77
N LEU A 40 12.21 -9.51 -14.54
CA LEU A 40 13.25 -8.53 -14.92
C LEU A 40 14.53 -8.71 -14.11
N LEU A 41 14.41 -8.95 -12.80
CA LEU A 41 15.57 -9.14 -11.94
C LEU A 41 16.34 -10.43 -12.27
N MET A 42 15.67 -11.47 -12.78
CA MET A 42 16.30 -12.74 -13.16
C MET A 42 16.97 -12.71 -14.55
N GLN A 43 16.92 -11.59 -15.27
CA GLN A 43 17.58 -11.48 -16.58
C GLN A 43 19.11 -11.53 -16.44
N PRO A 44 19.85 -12.05 -17.44
CA PRO A 44 21.30 -12.16 -17.39
C PRO A 44 22.03 -10.85 -17.06
N GLU A 45 21.49 -9.72 -17.51
CA GLU A 45 22.04 -8.37 -17.29
C GLU A 45 22.06 -7.98 -15.81
N MET A 46 21.20 -8.59 -14.98
CA MET A 46 21.11 -8.34 -13.55
C MET A 46 21.92 -9.34 -12.70
N SER A 47 22.65 -10.26 -13.34
CA SER A 47 23.38 -11.34 -12.66
C SER A 47 24.44 -10.83 -11.67
N GLU A 48 25.16 -9.76 -11.99
CA GLU A 48 26.13 -9.14 -11.07
C GLU A 48 25.46 -8.54 -9.84
N LEU A 49 24.32 -7.87 -10.02
CA LEU A 49 23.53 -7.31 -8.93
C LEU A 49 22.97 -8.42 -8.02
N LEU A 50 22.42 -9.48 -8.62
CA LEU A 50 21.92 -10.64 -7.87
C LEU A 50 23.04 -11.35 -7.10
N SER A 51 24.22 -11.50 -7.70
CA SER A 51 25.40 -12.04 -7.02
C SER A 51 25.82 -11.18 -5.83
N ALA A 52 25.81 -9.85 -5.98
CA ALA A 52 26.14 -8.93 -4.90
C ALA A 52 25.13 -8.96 -3.75
N ILE A 53 23.83 -9.11 -4.04
CA ILE A 53 22.76 -9.13 -3.02
C ILE A 53 22.66 -10.51 -2.35
N CYS A 54 22.69 -11.58 -3.14
CA CYS A 54 22.33 -12.92 -2.71
C CYS A 54 23.54 -13.80 -2.41
N GLY A 55 24.68 -13.57 -3.06
CA GLY A 55 25.88 -14.40 -3.00
C GLY A 55 25.70 -15.76 -3.67
N ASP A 56 24.86 -16.62 -3.08
CA ASP A 56 24.62 -17.99 -3.53
C ASP A 56 23.13 -18.30 -3.76
N SER A 57 22.85 -19.53 -4.18
CA SER A 57 21.48 -20.00 -4.46
C SER A 57 20.58 -20.03 -3.21
N ALA A 58 21.17 -20.26 -2.03
CA ALA A 58 20.45 -20.23 -0.77
C ALA A 58 20.05 -18.80 -0.40
N GLY A 59 20.95 -17.83 -0.61
CA GLY A 59 20.68 -16.40 -0.47
C GLY A 59 19.62 -15.92 -1.44
N LEU A 60 19.65 -16.38 -2.70
CA LEU A 60 18.62 -16.05 -3.68
C LEU A 60 17.24 -16.57 -3.25
N THR A 61 17.18 -17.79 -2.71
CA THR A 61 15.93 -18.37 -2.19
C THR A 61 15.39 -17.56 -1.01
N ARG A 62 16.26 -17.16 -0.07
CA ARG A 62 15.88 -16.31 1.07
C ARG A 62 15.42 -14.93 0.61
N PHE A 63 16.17 -14.30 -0.28
CA PHE A 63 15.85 -12.99 -0.85
C PHE A 63 14.49 -13.01 -1.57
N ARG A 64 14.25 -14.03 -2.40
CA ARG A 64 12.95 -14.25 -3.05
C ARG A 64 11.81 -14.31 -2.03
N GLN A 65 11.97 -15.07 -0.96
CA GLN A 65 10.94 -15.19 0.06
C GLN A 65 10.67 -13.86 0.77
N LEU A 66 11.71 -13.06 1.06
CA LEU A 66 11.56 -11.74 1.66
C LEU A 66 10.83 -10.77 0.71
N VAL A 67 11.18 -10.75 -0.56
CA VAL A 67 10.52 -9.90 -1.56
C VAL A 67 9.05 -10.31 -1.74
N ILE A 68 8.74 -11.61 -1.80
CA ILE A 68 7.35 -12.09 -1.84
C ILE A 68 6.59 -11.60 -0.62
N ASN A 69 7.13 -11.81 0.59
CA ASN A 69 6.45 -11.41 1.82
C ASN A 69 6.21 -9.90 1.87
N ALA A 70 7.20 -9.10 1.45
CA ALA A 70 7.10 -7.65 1.42
C ALA A 70 6.03 -7.17 0.41
N VAL A 71 6.06 -7.66 -0.84
CA VAL A 71 5.09 -7.27 -1.86
C VAL A 71 3.67 -7.75 -1.51
N MET A 72 3.51 -8.96 -0.96
CA MET A 72 2.18 -9.42 -0.53
C MET A 72 1.65 -8.63 0.68
N ALA A 73 2.51 -7.97 1.46
CA ALA A 73 2.09 -7.17 2.59
C ALA A 73 1.44 -5.84 2.17
N THR A 74 1.65 -5.37 0.94
CA THR A 74 1.04 -4.14 0.40
C THR A 74 -0.41 -4.34 -0.02
N ASP A 75 -0.92 -5.59 -0.07
CA ASP A 75 -2.37 -5.80 -0.20
C ASP A 75 -3.08 -5.41 1.11
N LEU A 76 -3.63 -4.19 1.08
CA LEU A 76 -4.40 -3.61 2.18
C LEU A 76 -5.88 -4.04 2.15
N GLY A 77 -6.37 -4.51 1.00
CA GLY A 77 -7.77 -4.87 0.77
C GLY A 77 -8.12 -6.25 1.31
N ASP A 78 -7.18 -7.19 1.35
CA ASP A 78 -7.38 -8.52 1.90
C ASP A 78 -7.45 -8.49 3.45
N ARG A 79 -8.68 -8.58 3.97
CA ARG A 79 -8.98 -8.58 5.41
C ARG A 79 -8.35 -9.77 6.14
N GLU A 80 -8.21 -10.93 5.50
CA GLU A 80 -7.62 -12.11 6.12
C GLU A 80 -6.10 -11.99 6.20
N LEU A 81 -5.45 -11.48 5.15
CA LEU A 81 -4.02 -11.13 5.22
C LEU A 81 -3.76 -10.09 6.31
N ARG A 82 -4.61 -9.06 6.40
CA ARG A 82 -4.50 -8.04 7.43
C ARG A 82 -4.61 -8.62 8.84
N LYS A 83 -5.58 -9.51 9.10
CA LYS A 83 -5.71 -10.22 10.40
C LYS A 83 -4.47 -11.06 10.70
N LEU A 84 -3.97 -11.82 9.72
CA LEU A 84 -2.78 -12.65 9.88
C LEU A 84 -1.53 -11.82 10.22
N ARG A 85 -1.34 -10.68 9.55
CA ARG A 85 -0.24 -9.73 9.83
C ARG A 85 -0.34 -9.17 11.24
N ASN A 86 -1.53 -8.68 11.64
CA ASN A 86 -1.75 -8.18 13.00
C ASN A 86 -1.45 -9.24 14.05
N GLY A 87 -1.92 -10.48 13.88
CA GLY A 87 -1.62 -11.57 14.80
C GLY A 87 -0.14 -11.95 14.85
N ARG A 88 0.61 -11.81 13.75
CA ARG A 88 2.07 -12.00 13.74
C ARG A 88 2.79 -10.88 14.49
N TRP A 89 2.37 -9.63 14.28
CA TRP A 89 2.89 -8.47 15.01
C TRP A 89 2.70 -8.63 16.52
N ASP A 90 1.48 -8.91 16.96
CA ASP A 90 1.17 -9.04 18.39
C ASP A 90 1.97 -10.18 19.04
N LYS A 91 2.23 -11.27 18.31
CA LYS A 91 3.08 -12.36 18.82
C LYS A 91 4.56 -11.96 18.91
N ALA A 92 5.05 -11.15 17.96
CA ALA A 92 6.44 -10.74 17.88
C ALA A 92 6.81 -9.64 18.90
N PHE A 93 5.87 -8.73 19.18
CA PHE A 93 6.09 -7.54 20.00
C PHE A 93 5.32 -7.53 21.33
N LYS A 94 4.74 -8.67 21.73
CA LYS A 94 4.20 -8.84 23.09
C LYS A 94 5.30 -8.59 24.13
N PRO A 95 4.99 -7.95 25.26
CA PRO A 95 5.94 -7.75 26.35
C PRO A 95 6.49 -9.10 26.78
N VAL A 96 7.81 -9.15 26.95
CA VAL A 96 8.59 -10.34 27.30
C VAL A 96 7.99 -10.97 28.56
N SER A 97 7.40 -12.16 28.44
CA SER A 97 7.09 -12.99 29.60
C SER A 97 8.40 -13.59 30.14
N GLU A 98 8.45 -13.82 31.46
CA GLU A 98 9.61 -14.41 32.16
C GLU A 98 10.10 -15.75 31.57
N GLU A 99 9.29 -16.40 30.72
CA GLU A 99 9.62 -17.64 29.99
C GLU A 99 10.69 -17.48 28.89
N GLN A 100 11.08 -16.27 28.50
CA GLN A 100 12.10 -16.06 27.45
C GLN A 100 13.55 -16.19 27.94
N PHE A 101 13.80 -16.36 29.25
CA PHE A 101 15.15 -16.38 29.82
C PHE A 101 15.95 -17.68 29.58
N ASN A 102 15.33 -18.75 29.06
CA ASN A 102 15.96 -20.08 28.88
C ASN A 102 15.81 -20.65 27.45
N LYS A 103 15.78 -19.81 26.42
CA LYS A 103 15.71 -20.30 25.02
C LYS A 103 17.08 -20.73 24.49
N ASP A 104 17.08 -21.78 23.67
CA ASP A 104 18.26 -22.19 22.89
C ASP A 104 18.73 -21.01 21.99
N PRO A 105 20.04 -20.78 21.83
CA PRO A 105 20.59 -19.86 20.84
C PRO A 105 19.97 -19.98 19.43
N GLU A 106 19.67 -21.19 18.95
CA GLU A 106 19.04 -21.41 17.63
C GLU A 106 17.59 -20.93 17.60
N GLU A 107 16.82 -21.18 18.66
CA GLU A 107 15.45 -20.70 18.79
C GLU A 107 15.41 -19.16 18.88
N THR A 108 16.37 -18.59 19.59
CA THR A 108 16.55 -17.14 19.70
C THR A 108 16.85 -16.50 18.34
N LEU A 109 17.74 -17.10 17.55
CA LEU A 109 18.06 -16.61 16.21
C LEU A 109 16.84 -16.69 15.26
N ASN A 110 16.07 -17.78 15.33
CA ASN A 110 14.86 -17.93 14.55
C ASN A 110 13.79 -16.88 14.93
N ASP A 111 13.65 -16.58 16.21
CA ASP A 111 12.76 -15.52 16.68
C ASP A 111 13.21 -14.14 16.18
N VAL A 112 14.52 -13.84 16.19
CA VAL A 112 15.06 -12.60 15.63
C VAL A 112 14.80 -12.49 14.13
N ASN A 113 15.07 -13.55 13.35
CA ASN A 113 14.82 -13.56 11.90
C ASN A 113 13.33 -13.38 11.57
N ARG A 114 12.45 -14.00 12.36
CA ARG A 114 11.00 -13.83 12.23
C ARG A 114 10.56 -12.41 12.54
N LYS A 115 11.07 -11.81 13.63
CA LYS A 115 10.82 -10.41 13.98
C LYS A 115 11.28 -9.47 12.86
N ALA A 116 12.49 -9.68 12.32
CA ALA A 116 13.01 -8.88 11.22
C ALA A 116 12.11 -8.94 9.98
N THR A 117 11.60 -10.13 9.62
CA THR A 117 10.66 -10.27 8.50
C THR A 117 9.37 -9.48 8.73
N ILE A 118 8.80 -9.56 9.94
CA ILE A 118 7.58 -8.84 10.30
C ILE A 118 7.80 -7.32 10.26
N VAL A 119 8.97 -6.85 10.69
CA VAL A 119 9.35 -5.43 10.61
C VAL A 119 9.47 -4.98 9.15
N ILE A 120 10.09 -5.76 8.28
CA ILE A 120 10.20 -5.44 6.84
C ILE A 120 8.80 -5.33 6.21
N GLU A 121 7.88 -6.24 6.53
CA GLU A 121 6.51 -6.16 6.07
C GLU A 121 5.81 -4.88 6.55
N HIS A 122 5.97 -4.48 7.81
CA HIS A 122 5.36 -3.25 8.31
C HIS A 122 6.02 -2.00 7.73
N LEU A 123 7.33 -2.04 7.47
CA LEU A 123 8.08 -0.97 6.84
C LEU A 123 7.56 -0.66 5.45
N ILE A 124 7.38 -1.69 4.62
CA ILE A 124 6.89 -1.47 3.26
C ILE A 124 5.44 -0.99 3.27
N GLN A 125 4.61 -1.48 4.20
CA GLN A 125 3.26 -0.96 4.38
C GLN A 125 3.25 0.52 4.81
N ALA A 126 4.15 0.91 5.70
CA ALA A 126 4.29 2.30 6.13
C ALA A 126 4.78 3.20 4.99
N ALA A 127 5.72 2.72 4.17
CA ALA A 127 6.22 3.43 3.00
C ALA A 127 5.10 3.66 1.97
N ASP A 128 4.31 2.64 1.70
CA ASP A 128 3.21 2.65 0.73
C ASP A 128 2.15 3.73 1.05
N VAL A 129 1.84 3.92 2.33
CA VAL A 129 0.87 4.93 2.79
C VAL A 129 1.49 6.17 3.44
N SER A 130 2.81 6.36 3.26
CA SER A 130 3.57 7.39 3.96
C SER A 130 3.04 8.81 3.73
N HIS A 131 2.49 9.09 2.55
CA HIS A 131 1.88 10.38 2.20
C HIS A 131 0.80 10.83 3.21
N THR A 132 0.07 9.91 3.83
CA THR A 132 -0.95 10.21 4.87
C THR A 132 -0.35 10.69 6.19
N MET A 133 0.94 10.43 6.41
CA MET A 133 1.70 10.75 7.63
C MET A 133 2.71 11.88 7.38
N GLN A 134 2.58 12.61 6.28
CA GLN A 134 3.42 13.77 5.95
C GLN A 134 2.66 15.09 6.19
N HIS A 135 3.27 16.22 5.83
CA HIS A 135 2.63 17.52 5.87
C HIS A 135 1.32 17.51 5.06
N TRP A 136 0.35 18.30 5.52
CA TRP A 136 -1.01 18.36 4.99
C TRP A 136 -1.05 18.53 3.47
N GLU A 137 -0.20 19.40 2.93
CA GLU A 137 -0.14 19.71 1.50
C GLU A 137 0.30 18.50 0.66
N ILE A 138 1.21 17.68 1.20
CA ILE A 138 1.68 16.46 0.53
C ILE A 138 0.57 15.39 0.58
N TYR A 139 -0.04 15.20 1.75
CA TYR A 139 -1.19 14.30 1.88
C TYR A 139 -2.29 14.65 0.88
N LEU A 140 -2.66 15.94 0.81
CA LEU A 140 -3.67 16.42 -0.13
C LEU A 140 -3.30 16.14 -1.57
N GLU A 141 -2.08 16.47 -2.00
CA GLU A 141 -1.66 16.22 -3.38
C GLU A 141 -1.81 14.75 -3.78
N TRP A 142 -1.40 13.82 -2.92
CA TRP A 142 -1.53 12.38 -3.20
C TRP A 142 -2.98 11.89 -3.13
N SER A 143 -3.78 12.41 -2.20
CA SER A 143 -5.23 12.12 -2.11
C SER A 143 -5.95 12.59 -3.38
N GLU A 144 -5.61 13.78 -3.91
CA GLU A 144 -6.18 14.28 -5.18
C GLU A 144 -5.86 13.36 -6.36
N LYS A 145 -4.61 12.85 -6.45
CA LYS A 145 -4.20 11.93 -7.53
C LYS A 145 -4.97 10.61 -7.45
N LEU A 146 -5.10 10.02 -6.25
CA LEU A 146 -5.84 8.78 -6.07
C LEU A 146 -7.33 8.97 -6.36
N PHE A 147 -7.92 10.10 -5.94
CA PHE A 147 -9.29 10.45 -6.27
C PHE A 147 -9.49 10.55 -7.78
N GLU A 148 -8.60 11.24 -8.51
CA GLU A 148 -8.67 11.36 -9.97
C GLU A 148 -8.56 9.99 -10.66
N GLU A 149 -7.69 9.11 -10.20
CA GLU A 149 -7.55 7.74 -10.72
C GLU A 149 -8.87 6.97 -10.58
N LEU A 150 -9.45 6.93 -9.37
CA LEU A 150 -10.72 6.24 -9.12
C LEU A 150 -11.89 6.88 -9.86
N TYR A 151 -11.90 8.21 -9.98
CA TYR A 151 -12.93 8.94 -10.70
C TYR A 151 -12.90 8.62 -12.19
N THR A 152 -11.70 8.61 -12.77
CA THR A 152 -11.46 8.22 -14.16
C THR A 152 -11.91 6.78 -14.41
N ALA A 153 -11.54 5.84 -13.53
CA ALA A 153 -11.98 4.45 -13.62
C ALA A 153 -13.51 4.32 -13.55
N TYR A 154 -14.17 5.05 -12.64
CA TYR A 154 -15.63 5.08 -12.55
C TYR A 154 -16.30 5.60 -13.82
N LYS A 155 -15.83 6.73 -14.35
CA LYS A 155 -16.37 7.32 -15.59
C LYS A 155 -16.18 6.43 -16.81
N GLN A 156 -15.15 5.59 -16.82
CA GLN A 156 -14.91 4.58 -17.85
C GLN A 156 -15.71 3.28 -17.65
N GLY A 157 -16.51 3.17 -16.58
CA GLY A 157 -17.23 1.94 -16.24
C GLY A 157 -16.35 0.84 -15.64
N ARG A 158 -15.10 1.16 -15.29
CA ARG A 158 -14.09 0.26 -14.73
C ARG A 158 -14.04 0.26 -13.19
N ALA A 159 -14.92 1.06 -12.56
CA ALA A 159 -15.17 1.01 -11.12
C ALA A 159 -16.68 0.97 -10.84
N GLY A 160 -17.07 0.23 -9.80
CA GLY A 160 -18.48 -0.04 -9.48
C GLY A 160 -19.12 0.99 -8.54
N LYS A 161 -18.33 1.95 -8.05
CA LYS A 161 -18.80 3.02 -7.17
C LYS A 161 -18.17 4.33 -7.59
N ASN A 162 -18.94 5.40 -7.48
CA ASN A 162 -18.47 6.75 -7.70
C ASN A 162 -17.67 7.21 -6.46
N PRO A 163 -16.39 7.58 -6.57
CA PRO A 163 -15.62 8.06 -5.42
C PRO A 163 -16.23 9.30 -4.76
N CYS A 164 -16.96 10.14 -5.50
CA CYS A 164 -17.65 11.30 -4.95
C CYS A 164 -18.61 10.96 -3.80
N ASP A 165 -19.18 9.75 -3.80
CA ASP A 165 -20.23 9.36 -2.86
C ASP A 165 -19.66 8.93 -1.49
N PHE A 166 -18.36 8.63 -1.42
CA PHE A 166 -17.77 8.02 -0.24
C PHE A 166 -16.39 8.59 0.16
N TRP A 167 -15.81 9.51 -0.61
CA TRP A 167 -14.43 9.96 -0.36
C TRP A 167 -14.22 10.55 1.03
N TYR A 168 -15.07 11.50 1.42
CA TYR A 168 -14.95 12.20 2.70
C TYR A 168 -15.00 11.23 3.90
N ASP A 169 -16.06 10.42 4.00
CA ASP A 169 -16.22 9.45 5.10
C ASP A 169 -15.22 8.29 5.00
N GLY A 170 -14.84 7.92 3.77
CA GLY A 170 -13.87 6.89 3.47
C GLY A 170 -12.47 7.23 3.98
N GLU A 171 -12.00 8.46 3.73
CA GLU A 171 -10.71 8.95 4.23
C GLU A 171 -10.69 9.01 5.77
N ILE A 172 -11.77 9.47 6.42
CA ILE A 172 -11.89 9.42 7.89
C ILE A 172 -11.75 7.98 8.38
N GLY A 173 -12.48 7.05 7.78
CA GLY A 173 -12.39 5.63 8.11
C GLY A 173 -10.99 5.05 7.86
N PHE A 174 -10.31 5.49 6.80
CA PHE A 174 -8.97 5.06 6.48
C PHE A 174 -7.96 5.52 7.54
N PHE A 175 -8.06 6.77 8.00
CA PHE A 175 -7.24 7.26 9.11
C PHE A 175 -7.53 6.52 10.41
N ASP A 176 -8.81 6.44 10.81
CA ASP A 176 -9.21 5.91 12.11
C ASP A 176 -8.92 4.41 12.23
N TYR A 177 -9.22 3.65 11.17
CA TYR A 177 -9.10 2.19 11.22
C TYR A 177 -7.79 1.67 10.68
N TYR A 178 -6.99 2.43 9.92
CA TYR A 178 -5.75 1.93 9.32
C TYR A 178 -4.51 2.80 9.63
N ILE A 179 -4.49 4.07 9.24
CA ILE A 179 -3.27 4.91 9.34
C ILE A 179 -2.86 5.19 10.79
N ILE A 180 -3.81 5.57 11.65
CA ILE A 180 -3.50 5.86 13.06
C ILE A 180 -3.03 4.59 13.80
N PRO A 181 -3.71 3.42 13.68
CA PRO A 181 -3.19 2.18 14.24
C PRO A 181 -1.81 1.77 13.70
N LEU A 182 -1.54 1.99 12.40
CA LEU A 182 -0.25 1.67 11.80
C LEU A 182 0.85 2.58 12.35
N SER A 183 0.63 3.89 12.36
CA SER A 183 1.62 4.87 12.85
C SER A 183 1.90 4.71 14.35
N GLN A 184 0.89 4.34 15.15
CA GLN A 184 1.11 3.98 16.56
C GLN A 184 2.05 2.77 16.70
N LYS A 185 1.84 1.70 15.91
CA LYS A 185 2.74 0.53 15.93
C LYS A 185 4.18 0.89 15.56
N LEU A 186 4.37 1.80 14.61
CA LEU A 186 5.70 2.27 14.20
C LEU A 186 6.39 3.05 15.33
N SER A 187 5.66 3.91 16.05
CA SER A 187 6.18 4.61 17.22
C SER A 187 6.49 3.63 18.37
N ASP A 188 5.55 2.73 18.70
CA ASP A 188 5.69 1.77 19.80
C ASP A 188 6.84 0.78 19.62
N CYS A 189 7.16 0.40 18.38
CA CYS A 189 8.19 -0.61 18.13
C CYS A 189 9.62 -0.09 18.39
N GLY A 190 9.82 1.23 18.48
CA GLY A 190 11.11 1.86 18.79
C GLY A 190 12.21 1.65 17.74
N VAL A 191 11.96 0.86 16.69
CA VAL A 191 12.93 0.53 15.62
C VAL A 191 13.30 1.77 14.79
N PHE A 192 12.40 2.74 14.69
CA PHE A 192 12.51 3.87 13.76
C PHE A 192 12.93 5.19 14.41
N GLY A 193 13.22 5.18 15.71
CA GLY A 193 13.64 6.36 16.46
C GLY A 193 12.64 7.52 16.37
N VAL A 194 13.15 8.74 16.55
CA VAL A 194 12.34 9.98 16.66
C VAL A 194 11.46 10.27 15.44
N SER A 195 11.81 9.80 14.24
CA SER A 195 11.01 10.01 13.03
C SER A 195 9.64 9.31 13.07
N SER A 196 9.49 8.27 13.90
CA SER A 196 8.20 7.58 14.05
C SER A 196 7.19 8.37 14.88
N ASP A 197 7.64 9.20 15.82
CA ASP A 197 6.78 10.06 16.63
C ASP A 197 6.19 11.20 15.78
N GLU A 198 6.98 11.72 14.83
CA GLU A 198 6.51 12.71 13.87
C GLU A 198 5.41 12.15 12.96
N ASN A 199 5.59 10.93 12.43
CA ASN A 199 4.60 10.27 11.57
C ASN A 199 3.25 10.11 12.27
N PHE A 200 3.25 9.68 13.54
CA PHE A 200 2.03 9.54 14.34
C PHE A 200 1.33 10.89 14.59
N SER A 201 2.11 11.92 14.89
CA SER A 201 1.59 13.28 15.08
C SER A 201 0.96 13.83 13.80
N TYR A 202 1.64 13.69 12.65
CA TYR A 202 1.11 14.11 11.35
C TYR A 202 -0.14 13.33 10.95
N ALA A 203 -0.18 12.02 11.18
CA ALA A 203 -1.37 11.21 10.91
C ALA A 203 -2.61 11.75 11.63
N LYS A 204 -2.48 12.04 12.93
CA LYS A 204 -3.58 12.63 13.73
C LYS A 204 -3.95 14.02 13.24
N ARG A 205 -2.96 14.87 12.97
CA ARG A 205 -3.18 16.23 12.48
C ARG A 205 -3.90 16.22 11.13
N ASN A 206 -3.49 15.38 10.18
CA ASN A 206 -4.13 15.26 8.87
C ASN A 206 -5.56 14.75 9.01
N ARG A 207 -5.79 13.77 9.87
CA ARG A 207 -7.13 13.28 10.20
C ARG A 207 -8.03 14.41 10.73
N ASP A 208 -7.54 15.23 11.66
CA ASP A 208 -8.31 16.33 12.24
C ASP A 208 -8.57 17.46 11.24
N LEU A 209 -7.56 17.80 10.42
CA LEU A 209 -7.71 18.75 9.31
C LEU A 209 -8.76 18.24 8.32
N TRP A 210 -8.69 16.97 7.92
CA TRP A 210 -9.67 16.36 7.02
C TRP A 210 -11.08 16.37 7.59
N VAL A 211 -11.27 16.15 8.90
CA VAL A 211 -12.59 16.32 9.53
C VAL A 211 -13.08 17.77 9.45
N SER A 212 -12.17 18.74 9.59
CA SER A 212 -12.54 20.17 9.58
C SER A 212 -12.88 20.71 8.19
N CYS A 213 -12.15 20.29 7.15
CA CYS A 213 -12.25 20.88 5.81
C CYS A 213 -12.43 19.86 4.67
N GLY A 214 -12.39 18.56 4.94
CA GLY A 214 -12.38 17.49 3.93
C GLY A 214 -13.63 17.47 3.04
N LYS A 215 -14.78 17.96 3.52
CA LYS A 215 -15.99 18.11 2.67
C LYS A 215 -15.75 19.12 1.55
N MET A 216 -15.28 20.31 1.91
CA MET A 216 -14.94 21.38 0.96
C MET A 216 -13.84 20.91 0.01
N VAL A 217 -12.78 20.29 0.53
CA VAL A 217 -11.70 19.71 -0.29
C VAL A 217 -12.24 18.67 -1.28
N THR A 218 -13.16 17.80 -0.84
CA THR A 218 -13.78 16.80 -1.72
C THR A 218 -14.61 17.46 -2.82
N GLU A 219 -15.37 18.52 -2.51
CA GLU A 219 -16.11 19.30 -3.51
C GLU A 219 -15.18 19.93 -4.55
N GLU A 220 -14.03 20.47 -4.13
CA GLU A 220 -13.01 21.01 -5.03
C GLU A 220 -12.38 19.90 -5.92
N MET A 221 -12.06 18.74 -5.34
CA MET A 221 -11.58 17.57 -6.08
C MET A 221 -12.57 17.12 -7.16
N ILE A 222 -13.86 17.08 -6.82
CA ILE A 222 -14.94 16.74 -7.75
C ILE A 222 -15.01 17.75 -8.89
N ALA A 223 -14.97 19.05 -8.59
CA ALA A 223 -15.01 20.10 -9.60
C ALA A 223 -13.83 19.99 -10.58
N LYS A 224 -12.60 19.85 -10.06
CA LYS A 224 -11.38 19.65 -10.86
C LYS A 224 -11.48 18.41 -11.76
N CYS A 225 -11.98 17.29 -11.23
CA CYS A 225 -12.10 16.06 -12.01
C CYS A 225 -13.18 16.14 -13.10
N ASN A 226 -14.30 16.83 -12.83
CA ASN A 226 -15.31 17.12 -13.85
C ASN A 226 -14.73 17.94 -14.99
N GLU A 227 -14.03 19.04 -14.67
CA GLU A 227 -13.41 19.91 -15.67
C GLU A 227 -12.39 19.14 -16.54
N LYS A 228 -11.49 18.38 -15.91
CA LYS A 228 -10.52 17.53 -16.62
C LYS A 228 -11.20 16.49 -17.51
N TRP A 229 -12.26 15.85 -17.02
CA TRP A 229 -12.99 14.84 -17.78
C TRP A 229 -13.67 15.46 -19.01
N ASP A 230 -14.39 16.58 -18.83
CA ASP A 230 -15.07 17.28 -19.92
C ASP A 230 -14.08 17.77 -20.99
N ALA A 231 -12.91 18.26 -20.57
CA ALA A 231 -11.85 18.66 -21.49
C ALA A 231 -11.30 17.48 -22.32
N ARG A 232 -11.26 16.27 -21.76
CA ARG A 232 -10.82 15.05 -22.45
C ARG A 232 -11.88 14.50 -23.42
N THR A 233 -13.17 14.69 -23.14
CA THR A 233 -14.26 14.08 -23.91
C THR A 233 -14.95 15.01 -24.91
N LYS A 234 -14.68 16.33 -24.86
CA LYS A 234 -15.19 17.25 -25.89
C LYS A 234 -14.57 16.92 -27.25
N PRO A 235 -15.38 16.75 -28.32
CA PRO A 235 -14.83 16.64 -29.67
C PRO A 235 -14.06 17.93 -30.00
N PRO A 236 -12.96 17.85 -30.77
CA PRO A 236 -12.30 19.05 -31.27
C PRO A 236 -13.33 19.86 -32.08
N ASN A 237 -13.44 21.16 -31.80
CA ASN A 237 -14.38 22.08 -32.45
C ASN A 237 -14.33 21.90 -33.98
N GLU A 238 -15.40 21.36 -34.58
CA GLU A 238 -15.58 21.27 -36.04
C GLU A 238 -15.91 22.62 -36.71
N ASN A 239 -15.90 23.74 -35.97
CA ASN A 239 -16.25 25.07 -36.49
C ASN A 239 -15.02 25.97 -36.74
N LEU A 240 -14.14 25.56 -37.65
CA LEU A 240 -13.11 26.46 -38.21
C LEU A 240 -13.13 26.56 -39.74
N TYR A 241 -14.12 25.96 -40.42
CA TYR A 241 -14.34 26.14 -41.86
C TYR A 241 -15.83 26.26 -42.18
N SER A 242 -16.40 27.43 -41.89
CA SER A 242 -17.67 27.89 -42.47
C SER A 242 -17.54 29.34 -42.90
#